data_AF-A0A803YJ06-F1
#
_entry.id   AF-A0A803YJ06-F1
#
_cell.length_a   1.000
_cell.length_b   1.000
_cell.length_c   1.000
_cell.angle_alpha   90.00
_cell.angle_beta   90.00
_cell.angle_gamma   90.00
#
_symmetry.space_group_name_H-M   'P 1'
#
loop_
_entity.id
_entity.type
_entity.pdbx_description
1 polymer ?
#
loop_
_entity_poly.entity_id
_entity_poly.type
_entity_poly.pdbx_seq_one_letter_code
_entity_poly.pdbx_strand_id
1 'polypeptide(L)'
;MVNEWQMELPKLVISVHGGTENFKLPSKVKQVFSKGLVKAAETTGAWIITEGINSGVSRHVGDALKGRASPYLRKICAVGIPPWGIIENQRDLIGKDVVCLYQTLGNPLSKLSTLNNMHSHFLMADDGTVGKYGNEMMLRRNLEKYLSHQKIHTSRYYEYFLLRTRLYKSFVCFETGMGQGVPVVGLVVEGDANVIPMVWEYVRTSPPVPVVVYEGTGRAADILAFTHKHTGDTG
;
A
#
# COMPACT_ATOMS: atom_id res chain seq x y z
N MET A 1 4.61 4.89 14.43
CA MET A 1 5.00 3.86 13.45
C MET A 1 6.46 3.45 13.65
N VAL A 2 7.47 4.29 13.39
CA VAL A 2 8.88 3.89 13.56
C VAL A 2 9.25 3.69 15.04
N ASN A 3 8.93 4.63 15.92
CA ASN A 3 9.31 4.53 17.34
C ASN A 3 8.38 3.58 18.12
N GLU A 4 7.07 3.86 18.13
CA GLU A 4 6.14 3.07 18.97
C GLU A 4 5.89 1.64 18.46
N TRP A 5 5.89 1.44 17.14
CA TRP A 5 5.62 0.12 16.54
C TRP A 5 6.89 -0.57 16.05
N GLN A 6 8.06 0.05 16.26
CA GLN A 6 9.36 -0.49 15.85
C GLN A 6 9.41 -0.90 14.38
N MET A 7 8.68 -0.18 13.53
CA MET A 7 8.64 -0.45 12.09
C MET A 7 9.88 0.12 11.39
N GLU A 8 10.46 -0.67 10.49
CA GLU A 8 11.52 -0.19 9.60
C GLU A 8 10.95 0.84 8.61
N LEU A 9 11.65 1.97 8.45
CA LEU A 9 11.27 3.01 7.47
C LEU A 9 11.24 2.41 6.05
N PRO A 10 10.19 2.65 5.25
CA PRO A 10 10.10 2.13 3.90
C PRO A 10 11.16 2.77 3.00
N LYS A 11 11.67 2.00 2.04
CA LYS A 11 12.45 2.55 0.91
C LYS A 11 11.56 2.96 -0.27
N LEU A 12 10.30 2.55 -0.25
CA LEU A 12 9.27 2.83 -1.24
C LEU A 12 7.89 2.70 -0.58
N VAL A 13 6.92 3.51 -0.99
CA VAL A 13 5.51 3.33 -0.63
C VAL A 13 4.73 2.96 -1.88
N ILE A 14 4.03 1.83 -1.84
CA ILE A 14 3.07 1.41 -2.88
C ILE A 14 1.67 1.67 -2.33
N SER A 15 1.04 2.75 -2.79
CA SER A 15 -0.30 3.13 -2.39
C SER A 15 -1.32 2.53 -3.36
N VAL A 16 -2.06 1.51 -2.91
CA VAL A 16 -2.99 0.74 -3.75
C VAL A 16 -4.41 1.30 -3.63
N HIS A 17 -5.00 1.63 -4.77
CA HIS A 17 -6.34 2.19 -4.93
C HIS A 17 -7.13 1.34 -5.92
N GLY A 18 -8.45 1.35 -5.79
CA GLY A 18 -9.32 0.49 -6.60
C GLY A 18 -10.74 0.49 -6.07
N GLY A 19 -11.56 -0.46 -6.53
CA GLY A 19 -12.92 -0.59 -6.04
C GLY A 19 -12.97 -1.02 -4.59
N THR A 20 -13.90 -0.44 -3.84
CA THR A 20 -14.26 -0.80 -2.46
C THR A 20 -15.13 -2.06 -2.42
N GLU A 21 -15.98 -2.23 -3.44
CA GLU A 21 -16.85 -3.38 -3.62
C GLU A 21 -16.14 -4.60 -4.20
N ASN A 22 -16.61 -5.81 -3.87
CA ASN A 22 -16.00 -7.04 -4.39
C ASN A 22 -16.15 -7.18 -5.91
N PHE A 23 -15.02 -7.34 -6.60
CA PHE A 23 -14.96 -7.62 -8.03
C PHE A 23 -14.08 -8.85 -8.32
N LYS A 24 -14.27 -9.46 -9.49
CA LYS A 24 -13.49 -10.61 -9.95
C LYS A 24 -12.43 -10.15 -10.96
N LEU A 25 -11.17 -10.41 -10.65
CA LEU A 25 -10.08 -10.25 -11.60
C LEU A 25 -9.99 -11.47 -12.54
N PRO A 26 -9.76 -11.27 -13.85
CA PRO A 26 -9.40 -12.37 -14.74
C PRO A 26 -8.18 -13.13 -14.21
N SER A 27 -8.16 -14.47 -14.31
CA SER A 27 -7.13 -15.31 -13.67
C SER A 27 -5.70 -14.89 -14.02
N LYS A 28 -5.45 -14.55 -15.29
CA LYS A 28 -4.14 -14.07 -15.76
C LYS A 28 -3.76 -12.73 -15.11
N VAL A 29 -4.70 -11.79 -15.04
CA VAL A 29 -4.50 -10.48 -14.40
C VAL A 29 -4.25 -10.64 -12.91
N LYS A 30 -5.05 -11.48 -12.22
CA LYS A 30 -4.85 -11.80 -10.79
C LYS A 30 -3.44 -12.34 -10.53
N GLN A 31 -2.97 -13.28 -11.34
CA GLN A 31 -1.63 -13.86 -11.19
C GLN A 31 -0.52 -12.82 -11.38
N VAL A 32 -0.61 -11.99 -12.42
CA VAL A 32 0.39 -10.95 -12.71
C VAL A 32 0.38 -9.89 -11.61
N PHE A 33 -0.79 -9.41 -11.20
CA PHE A 33 -0.97 -8.45 -10.11
C PHE A 33 -0.35 -8.98 -8.81
N SER A 34 -0.75 -10.19 -8.37
CA SER A 34 -0.27 -10.75 -7.10
C SER A 34 1.25 -10.96 -7.12
N LYS A 35 1.79 -11.56 -8.19
CA LYS A 35 3.23 -11.80 -8.31
C LYS A 35 4.02 -10.49 -8.37
N GLY A 36 3.55 -9.53 -9.16
CA GLY A 36 4.19 -8.22 -9.33
C GLY A 36 4.24 -7.44 -8.03
N LEU A 37 3.10 -7.32 -7.33
CA LEU A 37 2.99 -6.60 -6.06
C LEU A 37 3.91 -7.19 -4.99
N VAL A 38 3.84 -8.51 -4.78
CA VAL A 38 4.68 -9.21 -3.78
C VAL A 38 6.15 -9.04 -4.13
N LYS A 39 6.54 -9.26 -5.38
CA LYS A 39 7.93 -9.15 -5.81
C LYS A 39 8.48 -7.72 -5.64
N ALA A 40 7.69 -6.70 -5.98
CA ALA A 40 8.08 -5.30 -5.85
C ALA A 40 8.27 -4.91 -4.38
N ALA A 41 7.35 -5.31 -3.51
CA ALA A 41 7.42 -5.02 -2.08
C ALA A 41 8.62 -5.71 -1.41
N GLU A 42 8.88 -6.97 -1.75
CA GLU A 42 10.02 -7.74 -1.21
C GLU A 42 11.36 -7.16 -1.63
N THR A 43 11.49 -6.86 -2.93
CA THR A 43 12.78 -6.46 -3.50
C THR A 43 13.21 -5.09 -2.99
N THR A 44 12.26 -4.19 -2.77
CA THR A 44 12.55 -2.83 -2.33
C THR A 44 12.45 -2.65 -0.81
N GLY A 45 11.73 -3.52 -0.11
CA GLY A 45 11.30 -3.26 1.27
C GLY A 45 10.25 -2.16 1.33
N ALA A 46 9.29 -2.20 0.41
CA ALA A 46 8.21 -1.22 0.36
C ALA A 46 7.18 -1.45 1.45
N TRP A 47 6.53 -0.36 1.88
CA TRP A 47 5.24 -0.45 2.54
C TRP A 47 4.13 -0.49 1.49
N ILE A 48 3.13 -1.33 1.71
CA ILE A 48 1.89 -1.37 0.93
C ILE A 48 0.82 -0.66 1.76
N ILE A 49 0.23 0.40 1.22
CA ILE A 49 -0.88 1.12 1.85
C ILE A 49 -2.16 0.82 1.09
N THR A 50 -3.20 0.41 1.79
CA THR A 50 -4.55 0.19 1.25
C THR A 50 -5.60 0.67 2.26
N GLU A 51 -6.89 0.55 1.94
CA GLU A 51 -7.97 0.74 2.92
C GLU A 51 -7.94 -0.30 4.06
N GLY A 52 -7.41 -1.50 3.82
CA GLY A 52 -7.30 -2.55 4.85
C GLY A 52 -8.59 -3.32 5.13
N ILE A 53 -9.66 -3.08 4.39
CA ILE A 53 -10.93 -3.82 4.51
C ILE A 53 -10.90 -5.12 3.71
N ASN A 54 -11.74 -6.09 4.08
CA ASN A 54 -11.81 -7.41 3.47
C ASN A 54 -12.74 -7.47 2.25
N SER A 55 -12.78 -6.38 1.48
CA SER A 55 -13.54 -6.25 0.23
C SER A 55 -12.68 -5.59 -0.86
N GLY A 56 -13.17 -5.65 -2.10
CA GLY A 56 -12.60 -4.92 -3.22
C GLY A 56 -11.11 -5.14 -3.45
N VAL A 57 -10.39 -4.06 -3.76
CA VAL A 57 -8.96 -4.11 -4.07
C VAL A 57 -8.11 -4.55 -2.87
N SER A 58 -8.48 -4.12 -1.66
CA SER A 58 -7.78 -4.48 -0.42
C SER A 58 -7.83 -5.99 -0.17
N ARG A 59 -8.95 -6.64 -0.50
CA ARG A 59 -9.04 -8.11 -0.48
C ARG A 59 -8.09 -8.78 -1.46
N HIS A 60 -7.98 -8.28 -2.70
CA HIS A 60 -7.03 -8.84 -3.69
C HIS A 60 -5.58 -8.66 -3.26
N VAL A 61 -5.26 -7.54 -2.59
CA VAL A 61 -3.94 -7.33 -1.96
C VAL A 61 -3.72 -8.37 -0.86
N GLY A 62 -4.69 -8.58 0.03
CA GLY A 62 -4.61 -9.59 1.08
C GLY A 62 -4.40 -11.01 0.53
N ASP A 63 -5.15 -11.39 -0.51
CA ASP A 63 -4.98 -12.67 -1.22
C ASP A 63 -3.56 -12.83 -1.78
N ALA A 64 -2.99 -11.77 -2.37
CA ALA A 64 -1.62 -11.77 -2.89
C ALA A 64 -0.59 -12.01 -1.76
N LEU A 65 -0.79 -11.38 -0.61
CA LEU A 65 0.07 -11.54 0.56
C LEU A 65 -0.09 -12.91 1.22
N LYS A 66 -1.29 -13.50 1.19
CA LYS A 66 -1.56 -14.86 1.71
C LYS A 66 -0.83 -15.94 0.93
N GLY A 67 -0.64 -15.75 -0.37
CA GLY A 67 0.12 -16.65 -1.23
C GLY A 67 1.60 -16.81 -0.83
N ARG A 68 2.12 -15.98 0.08
CA ARG A 68 3.44 -16.17 0.69
C ARG A 68 3.39 -17.24 1.78
N ALA A 69 3.79 -18.46 1.43
CA ALA A 69 3.90 -19.58 2.36
C ALA A 69 5.27 -19.68 3.10
N SER A 70 6.26 -18.85 2.76
CA SER A 70 7.62 -19.01 3.32
C SER A 70 7.85 -18.19 4.59
N PRO A 71 8.14 -18.83 5.74
CA PRO A 71 8.43 -18.16 7.01
C PRO A 71 9.79 -17.43 7.02
N TYR A 72 10.66 -17.70 6.04
CA TYR A 72 12.03 -17.15 5.97
C TYR A 72 12.12 -15.82 5.20
N LEU A 73 11.06 -15.39 4.52
CA LEU A 73 11.06 -14.17 3.74
C LEU A 73 10.73 -12.96 4.63
N ARG A 74 11.43 -11.83 4.42
CA ARG A 74 11.18 -10.56 5.13
C ARG A 74 9.70 -10.20 5.08
N LYS A 75 9.07 -10.02 6.25
CA LYS A 75 7.63 -9.74 6.37
C LYS A 75 7.30 -8.44 5.62
N ILE A 76 6.38 -8.51 4.64
CA ILE A 76 5.90 -7.31 3.96
C ILE A 76 5.09 -6.50 4.96
N CYS A 77 5.36 -5.19 5.00
CA CYS A 77 4.55 -4.25 5.75
C CYS A 77 3.35 -3.83 4.90
N ALA A 78 2.16 -4.31 5.28
CA ALA A 78 0.88 -3.86 4.73
C ALA A 78 0.13 -3.06 5.79
N VAL A 79 -0.19 -1.81 5.48
CA VAL A 79 -0.88 -0.85 6.37
C VAL A 79 -2.26 -0.58 5.80
N GLY A 80 -3.29 -0.92 6.56
CA GLY A 80 -4.68 -0.58 6.25
C GLY A 80 -5.05 0.77 6.88
N ILE A 81 -5.72 1.63 6.12
CA ILE A 81 -6.24 2.92 6.62
C ILE A 81 -7.74 3.00 6.34
N PRO A 82 -8.60 2.30 7.11
CA PRO A 82 -10.04 2.35 6.89
C PRO A 82 -10.70 3.50 7.69
N PRO A 83 -11.89 3.97 7.27
CA PRO A 83 -12.79 4.69 8.15
C PRO A 83 -13.16 3.82 9.36
N TRP A 84 -13.14 4.39 10.56
CA TRP A 84 -13.58 3.69 11.77
C TRP A 84 -15.06 3.28 11.68
N GLY A 85 -15.91 4.19 11.23
CA GLY A 85 -17.37 4.00 11.17
C GLY A 85 -17.87 2.96 10.18
N ILE A 86 -17.01 2.38 9.34
CA ILE A 86 -17.38 1.28 8.42
C ILE A 86 -16.98 -0.10 8.95
N ILE A 87 -16.31 -0.19 10.10
CA ILE A 87 -15.76 -1.46 10.60
C ILE A 87 -16.85 -2.23 11.33
N GLU A 88 -17.18 -3.40 10.79
CA GLU A 88 -18.06 -4.37 11.44
C GLU A 88 -17.47 -4.77 12.80
N ASN A 89 -18.28 -4.84 13.85
CA ASN A 89 -17.87 -5.17 15.21
C ASN A 89 -16.74 -4.27 15.77
N GLN A 90 -16.67 -3.00 15.36
CA GLN A 90 -15.67 -2.04 15.84
C GLN A 90 -15.61 -1.91 17.38
N ARG A 91 -16.71 -2.21 18.09
CA ARG A 91 -16.75 -2.19 19.56
C ARG A 91 -15.81 -3.19 20.20
N ASP A 92 -15.54 -4.32 19.54
CA ASP A 92 -14.64 -5.36 20.04
C ASP A 92 -13.19 -4.89 20.03
N LEU A 93 -12.87 -3.87 19.23
CA LEU A 93 -11.56 -3.23 19.12
C LEU A 93 -11.34 -2.11 20.14
N ILE A 94 -12.35 -1.80 20.97
CA ILE A 94 -12.24 -0.74 21.99
C ILE A 94 -11.61 -1.33 23.25
N GLY A 95 -10.43 -0.85 23.58
CA GLY A 95 -9.71 -1.22 24.79
C GLY A 95 -8.50 -0.33 24.98
N LYS A 96 -8.17 -0.04 26.25
CA LYS A 96 -6.95 0.69 26.60
C LYS A 96 -5.94 -0.29 27.19
N ASP A 97 -4.76 -0.36 26.59
CA ASP A 97 -3.65 -1.21 27.04
C ASP A 97 -4.03 -2.71 27.16
N VAL A 98 -4.94 -3.17 26.30
CA VAL A 98 -5.42 -4.56 26.28
C VAL A 98 -5.36 -5.16 24.87
N VAL A 99 -5.29 -6.48 24.81
CA VAL A 99 -5.44 -7.23 23.57
C VAL A 99 -6.92 -7.45 23.30
N CYS A 100 -7.42 -6.83 22.24
CA CYS A 100 -8.78 -7.01 21.75
C CYS A 100 -8.86 -8.21 20.79
N LEU A 101 -9.83 -9.10 21.01
CA LEU A 101 -10.14 -10.16 20.06
C LEU A 101 -11.13 -9.63 19.02
N TYR A 102 -10.74 -9.68 17.76
CA TYR A 102 -11.57 -9.23 16.64
C TYR A 102 -11.93 -10.39 15.72
N GLN A 103 -13.22 -10.52 15.40
CA GLN A 103 -13.70 -11.54 14.49
C GLN A 103 -13.94 -10.96 13.10
N THR A 104 -13.28 -11.53 12.09
CA THR A 104 -13.41 -11.10 10.68
C THR A 104 -14.63 -11.70 9.97
N LEU A 105 -15.59 -12.26 10.71
CA LEU A 105 -16.83 -12.77 10.13
C LEU A 105 -17.75 -11.60 9.82
N GLY A 106 -18.02 -11.39 8.53
CA GLY A 106 -18.98 -10.39 8.09
C GLY A 106 -20.41 -10.87 8.30
N ASN A 107 -21.31 -9.94 8.63
CA ASN A 107 -22.74 -10.18 8.62
C ASN A 107 -23.27 -9.97 7.19
N PRO A 108 -23.87 -10.99 6.52
CA PRO A 108 -24.37 -10.87 5.15
C PRO A 108 -25.43 -9.77 4.95
N LEU A 109 -26.10 -9.34 6.03
CA LEU A 109 -27.11 -8.28 6.00
C LEU A 109 -26.54 -6.89 6.29
N SER A 110 -25.30 -6.81 6.74
CA SER A 110 -24.63 -5.55 7.08
C SER A 110 -24.07 -4.89 5.82
N LYS A 111 -24.03 -3.57 5.85
CA LYS A 111 -23.35 -2.73 4.83
C LYS A 111 -21.94 -2.33 5.28
N LEU A 112 -21.52 -2.78 6.45
CA LEU A 112 -20.19 -2.54 6.99
C LEU A 112 -19.22 -3.60 6.46
N SER A 113 -17.93 -3.32 6.63
CA SER A 113 -16.83 -4.13 6.13
C SER A 113 -16.00 -4.67 7.29
N THR A 114 -15.47 -5.89 7.17
CA THR A 114 -14.53 -6.43 8.14
C THR A 114 -13.09 -6.04 7.79
N LEU A 115 -12.21 -6.02 8.78
CA LEU A 115 -10.77 -5.84 8.54
C LEU A 115 -10.17 -7.05 7.81
N ASN A 116 -9.20 -6.81 6.94
CA ASN A 116 -8.48 -7.85 6.22
C ASN A 116 -7.32 -8.39 7.06
N ASN A 117 -7.38 -9.66 7.46
CA ASN A 117 -6.41 -10.32 8.33
C ASN A 117 -5.00 -10.51 7.75
N MET A 118 -4.77 -10.17 6.48
CA MET A 118 -3.44 -10.22 5.86
C MET A 118 -2.71 -8.89 5.95
N HIS A 119 -3.36 -7.84 6.46
CA HIS A 119 -2.69 -6.58 6.78
C HIS A 119 -1.99 -6.67 8.13
N SER A 120 -0.81 -6.04 8.20
CA SER A 120 0.06 -6.11 9.37
C SER A 120 -0.22 -5.03 10.41
N HIS A 121 -0.72 -3.87 9.97
CA HIS A 121 -0.97 -2.70 10.80
C HIS A 121 -2.22 -1.98 10.30
N PHE A 122 -2.90 -1.28 11.20
CA PHE A 122 -4.09 -0.49 10.88
C PHE A 122 -4.01 0.92 11.49
N LEU A 123 -4.46 1.92 10.72
CA LEU A 123 -4.69 3.28 11.17
C LEU A 123 -6.17 3.60 10.95
N MET A 124 -6.98 3.55 12.00
CA MET A 124 -8.41 3.80 11.90
C MET A 124 -8.69 5.31 11.85
N ALA A 125 -9.33 5.78 10.77
CA ALA A 125 -9.70 7.18 10.61
C ALA A 125 -11.11 7.44 11.15
N ASP A 126 -11.22 8.18 12.24
CA ASP A 126 -12.51 8.51 12.86
C ASP A 126 -12.88 9.97 12.65
N ASP A 127 -14.09 10.21 12.16
CA ASP A 127 -14.73 11.52 12.02
C ASP A 127 -16.09 11.59 12.75
N GLY A 128 -16.42 10.57 13.55
CA GLY A 128 -17.69 10.44 14.25
C GLY A 128 -18.86 9.96 13.40
N THR A 129 -18.68 9.74 12.09
CA THR A 129 -19.75 9.23 11.21
C THR A 129 -19.79 7.70 11.21
N VAL A 130 -20.93 7.14 10.79
CA VAL A 130 -21.14 5.69 10.67
C VAL A 130 -21.51 5.33 9.23
N GLY A 131 -20.87 4.32 8.67
CA GLY A 131 -21.12 3.81 7.33
C GLY A 131 -20.69 4.76 6.20
N LYS A 132 -19.82 5.73 6.48
CA LYS A 132 -19.32 6.69 5.48
C LYS A 132 -17.86 6.41 5.15
N TYR A 133 -17.58 6.50 3.85
CA TYR A 133 -16.24 6.43 3.27
C TYR A 133 -15.74 7.83 2.93
N GLY A 134 -14.43 8.00 2.81
CA GLY A 134 -13.75 9.20 2.29
C GLY A 134 -13.02 10.03 3.34
N ASN A 135 -13.32 9.88 4.62
CA ASN A 135 -12.64 10.62 5.70
C ASN A 135 -11.18 10.17 5.88
N GLU A 136 -10.89 8.90 5.60
CA GLU A 136 -9.59 8.26 5.65
C GLU A 136 -8.63 8.81 4.58
N MET A 137 -9.16 9.33 3.47
CA MET A 137 -8.34 9.80 2.35
C MET A 137 -7.44 10.98 2.72
N MET A 138 -7.91 11.88 3.61
CA MET A 138 -7.08 12.98 4.09
C MET A 138 -5.90 12.47 4.93
N LEU A 139 -6.17 11.53 5.85
CA LEU A 139 -5.14 10.90 6.68
C LEU A 139 -4.12 10.16 5.81
N ARG A 140 -4.60 9.38 4.84
CA ARG A 140 -3.76 8.63 3.89
C ARG A 140 -2.83 9.54 3.10
N ARG A 141 -3.36 10.63 2.52
CA ARG A 141 -2.55 11.61 1.76
C ARG A 141 -1.52 12.31 2.63
N ASN A 142 -1.89 12.70 3.85
CA ASN A 142 -0.96 13.33 4.78
C ASN A 142 0.15 12.37 5.20
N LEU A 143 -0.16 11.09 5.41
CA LEU A 143 0.84 10.06 5.70
C LEU A 143 1.78 9.84 4.50
N GLU A 144 1.24 9.68 3.29
CA GLU A 144 2.05 9.53 2.07
C GLU A 144 2.99 10.72 1.85
N LYS A 145 2.46 11.94 2.00
CA LYS A 145 3.26 13.17 1.93
C LYS A 145 4.30 13.22 3.03
N TYR A 146 3.96 12.83 4.26
CA TYR A 146 4.94 12.80 5.34
C TYR A 146 6.07 11.81 5.05
N LEU A 147 5.73 10.60 4.58
CA LEU A 147 6.70 9.57 4.19
C LEU A 147 7.61 10.05 3.06
N SER A 148 7.08 10.79 2.09
CA SER A 148 7.88 11.31 0.97
C SER A 148 8.90 12.37 1.35
N HIS A 149 8.82 12.93 2.55
CA HIS A 149 9.83 13.85 3.10
C HIS A 149 10.82 13.13 4.03
N GLN A 150 10.60 11.85 4.36
CA GLN A 150 11.52 11.10 5.21
C GLN A 150 12.79 10.73 4.44
N LYS A 151 13.95 11.02 5.01
CA LYS A 151 15.24 10.70 4.41
C LYS A 151 15.46 9.20 4.41
N ILE A 152 15.73 8.63 3.23
CA ILE A 152 16.19 7.26 3.14
C ILE A 152 17.65 7.23 3.60
N HIS A 153 17.90 6.70 4.79
CA HIS A 153 19.27 6.40 5.21
C HIS A 153 19.76 5.19 4.40
N THR A 154 20.59 5.44 3.37
CA THR A 154 21.35 4.37 2.73
C THR A 154 22.22 3.69 3.78
N SER A 155 21.95 2.41 4.04
CA SER A 155 22.78 1.57 4.90
C SER A 155 24.20 1.55 4.31
N ARG A 156 25.18 1.98 5.11
CA ARG A 156 26.61 1.87 4.79
C ARG A 156 26.98 0.38 4.66
N TYR A 157 27.42 -0.05 3.48
CA TYR A 157 27.96 -1.39 3.28
C TYR A 157 29.49 -1.34 3.40
N TYR A 158 30.06 -2.29 4.15
CA TYR A 158 31.50 -2.52 4.16
C TYR A 158 31.77 -3.74 3.30
N GLU A 159 32.65 -3.61 2.31
CA GLU A 159 33.16 -4.75 1.57
C GLU A 159 34.51 -5.16 2.17
N TYR A 160 34.65 -6.44 2.50
CA TYR A 160 35.89 -7.02 2.97
C TYR A 160 36.59 -7.71 1.81
N PHE A 161 37.78 -7.23 1.46
CA PHE A 161 38.61 -7.87 0.42
C PHE A 161 39.88 -8.45 1.01
N LEU A 162 40.26 -9.65 0.57
CA LEU A 162 41.50 -10.31 0.97
C LEU A 162 42.59 -10.03 -0.07
N LEU A 163 43.62 -9.28 0.32
CA LEU A 163 44.83 -9.08 -0.48
C LEU A 163 46.02 -9.77 0.18
N ARG A 164 46.57 -10.75 -0.54
CA ARG A 164 47.74 -11.59 -0.22
C ARG A 164 47.69 -12.41 1.07
N THR A 165 47.23 -11.86 2.19
CA THR A 165 46.93 -12.55 3.49
C THR A 165 46.28 -11.60 4.51
N ARG A 166 45.97 -10.34 4.16
CA ARG A 166 45.36 -9.35 5.06
C ARG A 166 43.94 -9.01 4.64
N LEU A 167 43.05 -8.91 5.64
CA LEU A 167 41.68 -8.45 5.48
C LEU A 167 41.69 -6.92 5.40
N TYR A 168 41.31 -6.35 4.26
CA TYR A 168 41.16 -4.91 4.08
C TYR A 168 39.70 -4.53 4.15
N LYS A 169 39.39 -3.57 5.03
CA LYS A 169 38.06 -2.96 5.16
C LYS A 169 37.99 -1.80 4.19
N SER A 170 37.33 -2.00 3.04
CA SER A 170 37.09 -0.94 2.08
C SER A 170 35.71 -0.33 2.29
N PHE A 171 35.64 1.00 2.29
CA PHE A 171 34.38 1.73 2.38
C PHE A 171 33.76 1.76 0.97
N VAL A 172 32.68 1.01 0.75
CA VAL A 172 31.91 1.13 -0.49
C VAL A 172 30.73 2.04 -0.19
N CYS A 173 30.97 3.35 -0.32
CA CYS A 173 29.90 4.32 -0.41
C CYS A 173 29.25 4.17 -1.79
N PHE A 174 28.12 3.48 -1.88
CA PHE A 174 27.16 3.80 -2.94
C PHE A 174 26.50 5.12 -2.53
N GLU A 175 27.21 6.23 -2.77
CA GLU A 175 26.58 7.53 -2.84
C GLU A 175 25.76 7.57 -4.13
N THR A 176 24.57 6.97 -4.11
CA THR A 176 23.49 7.54 -4.90
C THR A 176 23.14 8.85 -4.21
N GLY A 177 23.90 9.89 -4.54
CA GLY A 177 23.57 11.24 -4.17
C GLY A 177 22.13 11.49 -4.59
N MET A 178 21.27 11.75 -3.61
CA MET A 178 20.13 12.65 -3.67
C MET A 178 19.42 12.55 -2.31
N GLY A 179 19.25 13.68 -1.63
CA GLY A 179 18.38 13.80 -0.45
C GLY A 179 16.89 13.62 -0.79
N GLN A 180 16.58 12.65 -1.66
CA GLN A 180 15.23 12.26 -2.06
C GLN A 180 14.59 11.51 -0.89
N GLY A 181 13.41 11.97 -0.48
CA GLY A 181 12.65 11.24 0.51
C GLY A 181 12.01 9.98 -0.07
N VAL A 182 11.23 9.26 0.73
CA VAL A 182 10.68 7.96 0.32
C VAL A 182 9.77 8.11 -0.91
N PRO A 183 10.09 7.49 -2.07
CA PRO A 183 9.23 7.58 -3.23
C PRO A 183 7.87 6.96 -2.93
N VAL A 184 6.81 7.60 -3.42
CA VAL A 184 5.43 7.10 -3.36
C VAL A 184 4.99 6.80 -4.78
N VAL A 185 4.37 5.63 -4.99
CA VAL A 185 3.78 5.23 -6.26
C VAL A 185 2.33 4.84 -6.02
N GLY A 186 1.42 5.41 -6.82
CA GLY A 186 0.02 5.00 -6.86
C GLY A 186 -0.16 3.75 -7.73
N LEU A 187 -0.97 2.81 -7.27
CA LEU A 187 -1.35 1.61 -8.01
C LEU A 187 -2.87 1.56 -8.13
N VAL A 188 -3.40 1.50 -9.35
CA VAL A 188 -4.85 1.45 -9.60
C VAL A 188 -5.24 0.09 -10.17
N VAL A 189 -6.21 -0.56 -9.52
CA VAL A 189 -6.81 -1.83 -9.96
C VAL A 189 -8.33 -1.68 -9.90
N GLU A 190 -8.99 -1.86 -11.05
CA GLU A 190 -10.41 -1.60 -11.24
C GLU A 190 -10.76 -0.14 -10.89
N GLY A 191 -11.45 0.14 -9.80
CA GLY A 191 -11.74 1.49 -9.33
C GLY A 191 -13.18 1.92 -9.55
N ASP A 192 -13.73 2.53 -8.50
CA ASP A 192 -14.95 3.31 -8.58
C ASP A 192 -14.69 4.74 -9.08
N ALA A 193 -15.72 5.58 -9.08
CA ALA A 193 -15.60 6.97 -9.53
C ALA A 193 -14.63 7.81 -8.67
N ASN A 194 -14.36 7.42 -7.42
CA ASN A 194 -13.48 8.17 -6.51
C ASN A 194 -11.99 7.98 -6.86
N VAL A 195 -11.65 6.93 -7.61
CA VAL A 195 -10.29 6.70 -8.10
C VAL A 195 -9.86 7.81 -9.07
N ILE A 196 -10.76 8.31 -9.91
CA ILE A 196 -10.44 9.35 -10.91
C ILE A 196 -9.94 10.66 -10.26
N PRO A 197 -10.68 11.31 -9.34
CA PRO A 197 -10.18 12.49 -8.65
C PRO A 197 -8.95 12.17 -7.78
N MET A 198 -8.81 10.96 -7.25
CA MET A 198 -7.57 10.56 -6.54
C MET A 198 -6.35 10.57 -7.47
N VAL A 199 -6.44 9.94 -8.65
CA VAL A 199 -5.35 9.93 -9.65
C VAL A 199 -5.03 11.35 -10.10
N TRP A 200 -6.06 12.16 -10.32
CA TRP A 200 -5.91 13.56 -10.68
C TRP A 200 -5.10 14.37 -9.65
N GLU A 201 -5.41 14.20 -8.36
CA GLU A 201 -4.65 14.84 -7.29
C GLU A 201 -3.20 14.37 -7.29
N TYR A 202 -2.96 13.06 -7.44
CA TYR A 202 -1.61 12.48 -7.50
C TYR A 202 -0.75 13.07 -8.62
N VAL A 203 -1.28 13.19 -9.83
CA VAL A 203 -0.50 13.67 -10.99
C VAL A 203 -0.29 15.19 -10.96
N ARG A 204 -1.06 15.92 -10.14
CA ARG A 204 -0.95 17.37 -9.97
C ARG A 204 -0.10 17.82 -8.79
N THR A 205 0.30 16.90 -7.91
CA THR A 205 1.21 17.25 -6.82
C THR A 205 2.55 17.75 -7.35
N SER A 206 3.29 18.49 -6.53
CA SER A 206 4.66 18.88 -6.81
C SER A 206 5.59 18.30 -5.72
N PRO A 207 6.45 17.31 -6.05
CA PRO A 207 6.53 16.59 -7.32
C PRO A 207 5.31 15.67 -7.58
N PRO A 208 4.99 15.33 -8.84
CA PRO A 208 3.90 14.40 -9.15
C PRO A 208 4.13 13.00 -8.57
N VAL A 209 3.08 12.37 -8.08
CA VAL A 209 3.10 10.96 -7.69
C VAL A 209 2.82 10.10 -8.94
N PRO A 210 3.77 9.25 -9.38
CA PRO A 210 3.54 8.37 -10.52
C PRO A 210 2.43 7.36 -10.21
N VAL A 211 1.56 7.12 -11.19
CA VAL A 211 0.42 6.18 -11.07
C VAL A 211 0.54 5.08 -12.10
N VAL A 212 0.52 3.83 -11.63
CA VAL A 212 0.47 2.63 -12.47
C VAL A 212 -0.97 2.13 -12.50
N VAL A 213 -1.54 2.03 -13.69
CA VAL A 213 -2.92 1.56 -13.90
C VAL A 213 -2.89 0.14 -14.48
N TYR A 214 -3.59 -0.80 -13.84
CA TYR A 214 -3.76 -2.15 -14.38
C TYR A 214 -4.95 -2.19 -15.35
N GLU A 215 -4.66 -2.08 -16.64
CA GLU A 215 -5.65 -2.29 -17.69
C GLU A 215 -6.20 -3.73 -17.70
N GLY A 216 -7.47 -3.88 -18.10
CA GLY A 216 -8.20 -5.13 -18.14
C GLY A 216 -8.77 -5.53 -16.78
N THR A 217 -8.79 -4.60 -15.82
CA THR A 217 -9.36 -4.81 -14.49
C THR A 217 -10.78 -4.25 -14.37
N GLY A 218 -11.23 -3.46 -15.34
CA GLY A 218 -12.58 -2.89 -15.40
C GLY A 218 -12.69 -1.46 -14.88
N ARG A 219 -13.86 -0.87 -15.09
CA ARG A 219 -14.32 0.42 -14.52
C ARG A 219 -13.28 1.54 -14.66
N ALA A 220 -12.92 2.24 -13.58
CA ALA A 220 -12.12 3.46 -13.67
C ALA A 220 -10.72 3.22 -14.28
N ALA A 221 -10.07 2.08 -13.97
CA ALA A 221 -8.78 1.72 -14.51
C ALA A 221 -8.79 1.63 -16.04
N ASP A 222 -9.80 0.98 -16.61
CA ASP A 222 -9.90 0.83 -18.06
C ASP A 222 -10.25 2.15 -18.75
N ILE A 223 -11.04 3.02 -18.10
CA ILE A 223 -11.31 4.39 -18.60
C ILE A 223 -10.01 5.20 -18.62
N LEU A 224 -9.23 5.17 -17.53
CA LEU A 224 -7.94 5.86 -17.45
C LEU A 224 -6.95 5.34 -18.48
N ALA A 225 -6.84 4.02 -18.63
CA ALA A 225 -5.96 3.37 -19.61
C ALA A 225 -6.38 3.69 -21.06
N PHE A 226 -7.67 3.61 -21.36
CA PHE A 226 -8.23 3.97 -22.66
C PHE A 226 -7.92 5.43 -23.00
N THR A 227 -8.20 6.35 -22.07
CA THR A 227 -7.96 7.79 -22.26
C THR A 227 -6.49 8.04 -22.56
N HIS A 228 -5.58 7.51 -21.73
CA HIS A 228 -4.13 7.67 -21.92
C HIS A 228 -3.66 7.21 -23.30
N LYS A 229 -4.20 6.10 -23.83
CA LYS A 229 -3.86 5.59 -25.17
C LYS A 229 -4.38 6.44 -26.32
N HIS A 230 -5.54 7.10 -26.15
CA HIS A 230 -6.19 7.83 -27.23
C HIS A 230 -5.97 9.35 -27.18
N THR A 231 -5.40 9.86 -26.09
CA THR A 231 -4.96 11.26 -25.98
C THR A 231 -3.49 11.45 -26.35
N GLY A 232 -2.73 10.36 -26.56
CA GLY A 232 -1.31 10.41 -26.92
C GLY A 232 -1.01 10.64 -28.40
N ASP A 233 -2.00 10.46 -29.29
CA ASP A 233 -1.81 10.44 -30.75
C ASP A 233 -2.31 11.72 -31.47
N THR A 234 -2.63 12.80 -30.75
CA THR A 234 -3.12 14.08 -31.34
C THR A 234 -2.23 15.29 -31.03
N GLY A 235 -0.91 15.10 -30.99
CA GLY A 235 0.09 16.17 -30.87
C GLY A 235 1.22 16.06 -31.88
#